data_AF-A0A2D8LFJ9-F1
#
_entry.id   AF-A0A2D8LFJ9-F1
#
_cell.length_a   1.000
_cell.length_b   1.000
_cell.length_c   1.000
_cell.angle_alpha   90.00
_cell.angle_beta   90.00
_cell.angle_gamma   90.00
#
_symmetry.space_group_name_H-M   'P 1'
#
loop_
_entity.id
_entity.type
_entity.pdbx_description
1 polymer ?
#
loop_
_entity_poly.entity_id
_entity_poly.type
_entity_poly.pdbx_seq_one_letter_code
_entity_poly.pdbx_strand_id
1 'polypeptide(L)'
;MEKTVVNKNFTVKDAICITPVDEDIKLRAESVKILNWFKERGFDKRSNFISLVQNNLSQFKEYKEVKKLEVFWSGRNASSELNSTLMTLIEKLKAE
;
A
#
# COMPACT_ATOMS: atom_id res chain seq x y z
N MET A 1 35.40 -4.70 -14.45
CA MET A 1 34.64 -3.60 -13.84
C MET A 1 33.79 -2.98 -14.94
N GLU A 2 32.50 -3.30 -15.02
CA GLU A 2 31.60 -2.60 -15.93
C GLU A 2 30.20 -2.44 -15.34
N LYS A 3 29.83 -1.16 -15.25
CA LYS A 3 28.50 -0.55 -15.41
C LYS A 3 27.48 -0.81 -14.30
N THR A 4 27.59 0.07 -13.30
CA THR A 4 26.44 0.76 -12.69
C THR A 4 25.43 1.16 -13.78
N VAL A 5 24.22 0.63 -13.70
CA VAL A 5 23.03 1.24 -14.33
C VAL A 5 22.03 1.50 -13.22
N VAL A 6 22.14 2.67 -12.60
CA VAL A 6 21.07 3.24 -11.79
C VAL A 6 20.44 4.36 -12.63
N ASN A 7 19.22 4.12 -13.08
CA ASN A 7 18.09 5.06 -13.08
C ASN A 7 17.09 4.67 -14.17
N LYS A 8 16.01 4.00 -13.77
CA LYS A 8 14.73 4.20 -14.45
C LYS A 8 13.91 5.14 -13.57
N ASN A 9 13.92 6.42 -13.93
CA ASN A 9 12.85 7.33 -13.55
C ASN A 9 11.55 6.74 -14.09
N PHE A 10 10.76 6.11 -13.22
CA PHE A 10 9.40 5.70 -13.55
C PHE A 10 8.52 6.95 -13.55
N THR A 11 8.35 7.59 -14.70
CA THR A 11 7.22 8.51 -14.92
C THR A 11 6.07 7.72 -15.54
N VAL A 12 5.35 6.93 -14.73
CA VAL A 12 4.07 6.37 -15.16
C VAL A 12 3.02 7.47 -14.96
N LYS A 13 2.74 8.22 -16.02
CA LYS A 13 1.64 9.19 -16.07
C LYS A 13 0.45 8.67 -16.87
N ASP A 14 0.44 7.39 -17.22
CA ASP A 14 -0.69 6.78 -17.92
C ASP A 14 -1.74 6.37 -16.90
N ALA A 15 -2.98 6.84 -17.11
CA ALA A 15 -4.10 6.46 -16.29
C ALA A 15 -4.41 4.97 -16.51
N ILE A 16 -4.32 4.17 -15.43
CA ILE A 16 -4.79 2.79 -15.42
C ILE A 16 -6.22 2.81 -14.90
N CYS A 17 -7.17 2.41 -15.76
CA CYS A 17 -8.56 2.20 -15.38
C CYS A 17 -8.83 0.71 -15.16
N ILE A 18 -9.44 0.38 -14.01
CA ILE A 18 -9.94 -0.97 -13.72
C ILE A 18 -11.45 -0.87 -13.62
N THR A 19 -12.16 -1.60 -14.49
CA THR A 19 -13.61 -1.80 -14.39
C THR A 19 -13.83 -3.17 -13.73
N PRO A 20 -14.17 -3.22 -12.43
CA PRO A 20 -14.36 -4.49 -11.74
C PRO A 20 -15.59 -5.22 -12.29
N VAL A 21 -15.46 -6.54 -12.48
CA VAL A 21 -16.56 -7.42 -12.90
C VAL A 21 -17.28 -8.08 -11.72
N ASP A 22 -16.65 -8.05 -10.54
CA ASP A 22 -17.16 -8.58 -9.28
C ASP A 22 -16.54 -7.83 -8.08
N GLU A 23 -16.98 -8.19 -6.87
CA GLU A 23 -16.52 -7.58 -5.62
C GLU A 23 -15.07 -7.96 -5.25
N ASP A 24 -14.54 -9.11 -5.69
CA ASP A 24 -13.14 -9.50 -5.41
C ASP A 24 -12.17 -8.60 -6.20
N ILE A 25 -12.45 -8.40 -7.49
CA ILE A 25 -11.67 -7.48 -8.34
C ILE A 25 -11.77 -6.05 -7.83
N LYS A 26 -12.96 -5.61 -7.41
CA LYS A 26 -13.15 -4.28 -6.81
C LYS A 26 -12.30 -4.12 -5.55
N LEU A 27 -12.33 -5.10 -4.65
CA LEU A 27 -11.55 -5.08 -3.41
C LEU A 27 -10.03 -5.03 -3.67
N ARG A 28 -9.55 -5.79 -4.67
CA ARG A 28 -8.14 -5.74 -5.09
C ARG A 28 -7.75 -4.41 -5.70
N ALA A 29 -8.61 -3.83 -6.55
CA ALA A 29 -8.37 -2.52 -7.15
C ALA A 29 -8.26 -1.43 -6.06
N GLU A 30 -9.11 -1.49 -5.03
CA GLU A 30 -9.02 -0.62 -3.85
C GLU A 30 -7.70 -0.81 -3.10
N SER A 31 -7.27 -2.05 -2.84
CA SER A 31 -5.97 -2.32 -2.20
C SER A 31 -4.79 -1.74 -3.01
N VAL A 32 -4.83 -1.86 -4.34
CA VAL A 32 -3.81 -1.27 -5.22
C VAL A 32 -3.81 0.26 -5.12
N LYS A 33 -4.98 0.89 -5.11
CA LYS A 33 -5.12 2.35 -4.94
C LYS A 33 -4.51 2.83 -3.62
N ILE A 34 -4.80 2.13 -2.52
CA ILE A 34 -4.23 2.42 -1.18
C ILE A 34 -2.71 2.26 -1.21
N LEU A 35 -2.20 1.15 -1.74
CA LEU A 35 -0.76 0.91 -1.83
C LEU A 35 -0.06 1.97 -2.68
N ASN A 36 -0.67 2.40 -3.78
CA ASN A 36 -0.14 3.44 -4.63
C ASN A 36 -0.01 4.79 -3.89
N TRP A 37 -1.00 5.14 -3.07
CA TRP A 37 -0.98 6.37 -2.26
C TRP A 37 0.24 6.43 -1.31
N PHE A 38 0.57 5.31 -0.67
CA PHE A 38 1.75 5.21 0.20
C PHE A 38 3.05 5.31 -0.60
N LYS A 39 3.15 4.61 -1.74
CA LYS A 39 4.34 4.66 -2.59
C LYS A 39 4.60 6.05 -3.17
N GLU A 40 3.55 6.77 -3.57
CA GLU A 40 3.63 8.16 -4.03
C GLU A 40 4.26 9.09 -2.98
N ARG A 41 4.07 8.79 -1.69
CA ARG A 41 4.59 9.55 -0.55
C ARG A 41 5.97 9.08 -0.06
N GLY A 42 6.66 8.24 -0.83
CA GLY A 42 8.00 7.77 -0.49
C GLY A 42 8.03 6.59 0.48
N PHE A 43 6.89 5.99 0.82
CA PHE A 43 6.85 4.69 1.48
C PHE A 43 7.02 3.59 0.42
N ASP A 44 8.20 3.55 -0.22
CA ASP A 44 8.55 2.67 -1.34
C ASP A 44 9.04 1.28 -0.89
N LYS A 45 9.45 1.17 0.37
CA LYS A 45 9.88 -0.07 1.04
C LYS A 45 8.82 -0.57 2.00
N ARG A 46 8.65 -1.90 2.03
CA ARG A 46 7.76 -2.60 2.96
C ARG A 46 7.98 -2.20 4.41
N SER A 47 9.23 -2.09 4.84
CA SER A 47 9.59 -1.69 6.21
C SER A 47 9.07 -0.31 6.56
N ASN A 48 9.22 0.66 5.65
CA ASN A 48 8.79 2.05 5.88
C ASN A 48 7.27 2.12 6.01
N PHE A 49 6.55 1.41 5.15
CA PHE A 49 5.10 1.27 5.25
C PHE A 49 4.67 0.64 6.59
N ILE A 50 5.26 -0.49 6.97
CA ILE A 50 4.91 -1.17 8.23
C ILE A 50 5.19 -0.25 9.43
N SER A 51 6.35 0.41 9.46
CA SER A 51 6.71 1.33 10.54
C SER A 51 5.74 2.51 10.64
N LEU A 52 5.34 3.12 9.52
CA LEU A 52 4.33 4.18 9.50
C LEU A 52 3.01 3.72 10.12
N VAL A 53 2.53 2.54 9.69
CA VAL A 53 1.27 1.97 10.17
C VAL A 53 1.36 1.69 11.67
N GLN A 54 2.44 1.08 12.14
CA GLN A 54 2.65 0.75 13.56
C GLN A 54 2.79 1.98 14.47
N ASN A 55 3.36 3.07 13.94
CA ASN A 55 3.47 4.33 14.67
C ASN A 55 2.11 5.00 14.87
N ASN A 56 1.16 4.77 13.95
CA ASN A 56 -0.16 5.37 13.99
C ASN A 56 -1.25 4.46 14.57
N LEU A 57 -1.10 3.14 14.44
CA LEU A 57 -2.12 2.15 14.77
C LEU A 57 -1.50 1.06 15.63
N SER A 58 -1.74 1.13 16.95
CA SER A 58 -1.15 0.22 17.94
C SER A 58 -1.51 -1.25 17.72
N GLN A 59 -2.68 -1.54 17.15
CA GLN A 59 -3.12 -2.91 16.82
C GLN A 59 -2.14 -3.65 15.89
N PHE A 60 -1.39 -2.93 15.04
CA PHE A 60 -0.41 -3.55 14.13
C PHE A 60 0.95 -3.82 14.78
N LYS A 61 1.10 -3.65 16.09
CA LYS A 61 2.31 -4.05 16.82
C LYS A 61 2.37 -5.55 17.08
N GLU A 62 1.25 -6.25 16.99
CA GLU A 62 1.19 -7.71 17.14
C GLU A 62 1.68 -8.43 15.88
N TYR A 63 2.43 -9.53 16.06
CA TYR A 63 3.03 -10.30 14.96
C TYR A 63 1.99 -10.74 13.89
N LYS A 64 0.81 -11.18 14.34
CA LYS A 64 -0.27 -11.61 13.45
C LYS A 64 -0.77 -10.47 12.56
N GLU A 65 -0.89 -9.28 13.11
CA GLU A 65 -1.37 -8.10 12.40
C GLU A 65 -0.30 -7.54 11.46
N VAL A 66 0.98 -7.58 11.85
CA VAL A 66 2.10 -7.29 10.94
C VAL A 66 2.06 -8.22 9.73
N LYS A 67 1.75 -9.50 9.92
CA LYS A 67 1.67 -10.44 8.80
C LYS A 67 0.61 -10.03 7.77
N LYS A 68 -0.53 -9.48 8.20
CA LYS A 68 -1.56 -8.94 7.30
C LYS A 68 -0.99 -7.80 6.44
N LEU A 69 -0.23 -6.89 7.04
CA LEU A 69 0.45 -5.79 6.33
C LEU A 69 1.48 -6.29 5.32
N GLU A 70 2.26 -7.31 5.66
CA GLU A 70 3.22 -7.91 4.72
C GLU A 70 2.54 -8.53 3.50
N VAL A 71 1.42 -9.22 3.73
CA VAL A 71 0.65 -9.86 2.65
C VAL A 71 0.00 -8.80 1.77
N PHE A 72 -0.60 -7.76 2.37
CA PHE A 72 -1.13 -6.59 1.66
C PHE A 72 -0.06 -5.93 0.78
N TRP A 73 1.12 -5.67 1.35
CA TRP A 73 2.23 -5.06 0.60
C TRP A 73 2.65 -5.89 -0.62
N SER A 74 2.60 -7.21 -0.50
CA SER A 74 2.91 -8.12 -1.60
C SER A 74 1.80 -8.24 -2.66
N GLY A 75 0.66 -7.57 -2.47
CA GLY A 75 -0.51 -7.64 -3.36
C GLY A 75 -1.21 -9.00 -3.37
N ARG A 76 -0.87 -9.89 -2.43
CA ARG A 76 -1.34 -11.28 -2.42
C ARG A 76 -2.71 -11.47 -1.76
N ASN A 77 -3.10 -10.57 -0.87
CA ASN A 77 -4.40 -10.62 -0.22
C ASN A 77 -4.99 -9.22 -0.10
N ALA A 78 -6.26 -9.10 -0.46
CA ALA A 78 -7.06 -7.90 -0.27
C ALA A 78 -8.08 -8.20 0.83
N SER A 79 -8.20 -7.31 1.81
CA SER A 79 -9.13 -7.45 2.93
C SER A 79 -9.90 -6.15 3.08
N SER A 80 -11.23 -6.24 3.13
CA SER A 80 -12.10 -5.08 3.28
C SER A 80 -11.82 -4.35 4.61
N GLU A 81 -11.66 -5.11 5.70
CA GLU A 81 -11.30 -4.57 7.02
C GLU A 81 -9.97 -3.84 6.98
N LEU A 82 -8.95 -4.43 6.36
CA LEU A 82 -7.63 -3.82 6.26
C LEU A 82 -7.65 -2.59 5.36
N ASN A 83 -8.35 -2.64 4.22
CA ASN A 83 -8.51 -1.50 3.32
C ASN A 83 -9.19 -0.33 4.02
N SER A 84 -10.28 -0.58 4.75
CA SER A 84 -11.00 0.46 5.53
C SER A 84 -10.10 1.09 6.60
N THR A 85 -9.35 0.25 7.32
CA THR A 85 -8.40 0.71 8.34
C THR A 85 -7.30 1.59 7.75
N LEU A 86 -6.69 1.16 6.63
CA LEU A 86 -5.64 1.92 5.95
C LEU A 86 -6.17 3.20 5.30
N MET A 87 -7.40 3.18 4.77
CA MET A 87 -8.06 4.39 4.27
C MET A 87 -8.31 5.40 5.38
N THR A 88 -8.76 4.96 6.55
CA THR A 88 -8.94 5.85 7.71
C THR A 88 -7.61 6.48 8.12
N LEU A 89 -6.52 5.71 8.12
CA LEU A 89 -5.17 6.25 8.34
C LEU A 89 -4.78 7.27 7.27
N ILE A 90 -5.07 6.99 5.99
CA ILE A 90 -4.80 7.94 4.90
C ILE A 90 -5.54 9.26 5.11
N GLU A 91 -6.83 9.22 5.47
CA GLU A 91 -7.60 10.45 5.70
C GLU A 91 -7.06 11.23 6.90
N LYS A 92 -6.63 10.54 7.97
CA LYS A 92 -5.92 11.19 9.09
C LYS A 92 -4.65 11.89 8.62
N LEU A 93 -3.79 11.20 7.85
CA LEU A 93 -2.52 11.75 7.37
C LEU A 93 -2.67 12.89 6.36
N LYS A 94 -3.83 13.03 5.70
CA LYS A 94 -4.13 14.17 4.82
C LYS A 94 -4.56 15.42 5.58
N ALA A 95 -5.04 15.27 6.82
CA ALA A 95 -5.50 16.37 7.66
C ALA A 95 -4.36 17.02 8.48
N GLU A 96 -3.18 16.41 8.48
CA GLU A 96 -1.93 16.92 9.06
C GLU A 96 -1.15 17.77 8.03
#